data_AF-Q73MG6-F1
#
_entry.id   AF-Q73MG6-F1
#
_cell.length_a   1.000
_cell.length_b   1.000
_cell.length_c   1.000
_cell.angle_alpha   90.00
_cell.angle_beta   90.00
_cell.angle_gamma   90.00
#
_symmetry.space_group_name_H-M   'P 1'
#
loop_
_entity.id
_entity.type
_entity.pdbx_description
1 polymer ?
#
loop_
_entity_poly.entity_id
_entity_poly.type
_entity_poly.pdbx_seq_one_letter_code
_entity_poly.pdbx_strand_id
1 'polypeptide(L)' 'MSETESVSYLFSDNELKQLALYLRKNADSLPRVLEPLSDFAESYVYGRMTIGEAEAFFEQASL' A
#
# COMPACT_ATOMS: atom_id res chain seq x y z
N MET A 1 -35.21 -5.11 8.97
CA MET A 1 -33.98 -5.64 8.34
C MET A 1 -33.05 -4.46 8.21
N SER A 2 -32.02 -4.36 9.06
CA SER A 2 -31.05 -3.28 8.93
C SER A 2 -30.21 -3.57 7.70
N GLU A 3 -30.43 -2.83 6.63
CA GLU A 3 -29.48 -2.72 5.54
C GLU A 3 -28.15 -2.31 6.16
N THR A 4 -27.17 -3.22 6.20
CA THR A 4 -25.78 -2.86 6.44
C THR A 4 -25.39 -1.96 5.29
N GLU A 5 -25.57 -0.65 5.45
CA GLU A 5 -24.90 0.35 4.63
C GLU A 5 -23.42 -0.04 4.63
N SER A 6 -22.96 -0.57 3.50
CA SER A 6 -21.57 -0.92 3.29
C SER A 6 -20.81 0.39 3.30
N VAL A 7 -20.29 0.77 4.47
CA VAL A 7 -19.42 1.93 4.62
C VAL A 7 -18.19 1.65 3.77
N SER A 8 -18.16 2.28 2.60
CA SER A 8 -17.02 2.17 1.69
C SER A 8 -15.91 3.03 2.24
N TYR A 9 -14.94 2.39 2.88
CA TYR A 9 -13.70 3.05 3.25
C TYR A 9 -12.85 3.28 2.00
N LEU A 10 -12.37 4.51 1.82
CA LEU A 10 -11.58 4.91 0.67
C LEU A 10 -10.24 5.43 1.19
N PHE A 11 -9.16 4.73 0.84
CA PHE A 11 -7.83 5.11 1.27
C PHE A 11 -7.45 6.47 0.68
N SER A 12 -6.89 7.33 1.52
CA SER A 12 -6.20 8.54 1.08
C SER A 12 -4.84 8.20 0.47
N ASP A 13 -4.29 9.15 -0.28
CA ASP A 13 -2.95 9.04 -0.88
C ASP A 13 -1.87 8.75 0.18
N ASN A 14 -1.94 9.43 1.33
CA ASN A 14 -0.99 9.22 2.42
C ASN A 14 -1.14 7.82 3.03
N GLU A 15 -2.37 7.34 3.22
CA GLU A 15 -2.60 5.98 3.75
C GLU A 15 -2.08 4.91 2.80
N LEU A 16 -2.28 5.06 1.49
CA LEU A 16 -1.73 4.12 0.50
C LEU A 16 -0.20 4.11 0.48
N LYS A 17 0.42 5.28 0.62
CA LYS A 17 1.89 5.38 0.75
C LYS A 17 2.39 4.70 2.03
N GLN A 18 1.80 5.02 3.18
CA GLN A 18 2.17 4.38 4.45
C GLN A 18 1.95 2.86 4.40
N LEU A 19 0.87 2.42 3.76
CA LEU A 19 0.58 1.00 3.55
C LEU A 19 1.64 0.35 2.68
N ALA A 20 2.02 0.97 1.56
CA ALA A 20 3.07 0.46 0.67
C ALA A 20 4.41 0.32 1.41
N LEU A 21 4.82 1.33 2.21
CA LEU A 21 6.04 1.27 3.02
C LEU A 21 5.98 0.14 4.06
N TYR A 22 4.87 0.05 4.77
CA TYR A 22 4.68 -0.98 5.78
C TYR A 22 4.74 -2.38 5.17
N LEU A 23 4.04 -2.60 4.06
CA LEU A 23 4.00 -3.91 3.41
C LEU A 23 5.37 -4.30 2.86
N ARG A 24 6.06 -3.36 2.21
CA ARG A 24 7.44 -3.53 1.73
C ARG A 24 8.40 -3.91 2.85
N LYS A 25 8.36 -3.19 3.97
CA LYS A 25 9.24 -3.41 5.13
C LYS A 25 9.02 -4.78 5.79
N ASN A 26 7.81 -5.30 5.70
CA ASN A 26 7.42 -6.55 6.36
C ASN A 26 7.20 -7.71 5.37
N ALA A 27 7.66 -7.58 4.11
CA ALA A 27 7.39 -8.51 3.02
C ALA A 27 7.65 -9.98 3.39
N ASP A 28 8.76 -10.24 4.10
CA ASP A 28 9.16 -11.59 4.53
C ASP A 28 8.23 -12.21 5.60
N SER A 29 7.42 -11.39 6.27
CA SER A 29 6.55 -11.80 7.39
C SER A 29 5.06 -11.68 7.07
N LEU A 30 4.71 -11.21 5.88
CA LEU A 30 3.31 -10.99 5.50
C LEU A 30 2.60 -12.30 5.14
N PRO A 31 1.37 -12.50 5.66
CA PRO A 31 0.49 -13.56 5.17
C PRO A 31 0.24 -13.44 3.67
N ARG A 32 0.29 -14.56 2.92
CA ARG A 32 0.04 -14.58 1.47
C ARG A 32 -1.29 -13.97 1.04
N VAL A 33 -2.30 -14.00 1.92
CA VAL A 33 -3.60 -13.36 1.67
C VAL A 33 -3.49 -11.84 1.46
N LEU A 34 -2.41 -11.21 1.93
CA LEU A 34 -2.13 -9.79 1.79
C LEU A 34 -1.22 -9.47 0.58
N GLU A 35 -0.73 -10.46 -0.17
CA GLU A 35 0.05 -10.20 -1.40
C GLU A 35 -0.72 -9.30 -2.40
N PRO A 36 -2.02 -9.55 -2.70
CA PRO A 36 -2.75 -8.68 -3.62
C PRO A 36 -2.91 -7.25 -3.11
N LEU A 37 -2.98 -7.06 -1.79
CA LEU A 37 -3.04 -5.73 -1.18
C LEU A 37 -1.68 -5.02 -1.26
N SER A 38 -0.59 -5.76 -1.10
CA SER A 38 0.78 -5.27 -1.29
C SER A 38 1.01 -4.83 -2.72
N ASP A 39 0.67 -5.68 -3.69
CA ASP A 39 0.79 -5.37 -5.12
C ASP A 39 -0.04 -4.14 -5.49
N PHE A 40 -1.24 -4.02 -4.93
CA PHE A 40 -2.10 -2.85 -5.12
C PHE A 40 -1.45 -1.57 -4.58
N ALA A 41 -0.91 -1.61 -3.36
CA ALA A 41 -0.29 -0.44 -2.74
C ALA A 41 1.00 -0.02 -3.48
N GLU A 42 1.83 -0.99 -3.91
CA GLU A 42 3.02 -0.71 -4.71
C GLU A 42 2.67 -0.14 -6.09
N SER A 43 1.70 -0.74 -6.79
CA SER A 43 1.23 -0.27 -8.08
C SER A 43 0.67 1.15 -8.02
N TYR A 44 0.01 1.51 -6.91
CA TYR A 44 -0.46 2.86 -6.68
C TYR A 44 0.69 3.87 -6.62
N VAL A 45 1.77 3.54 -5.89
CA VAL A 45 2.96 4.39 -5.79
C VAL A 45 3.63 4.56 -7.15
N TYR A 46 3.91 3.46 -7.85
CA TYR A 46 4.54 3.50 -9.18
C TYR A 46 3.67 4.16 -10.25
N GLY A 47 2.34 4.13 -10.11
CA GLY A 47 1.43 4.85 -11.03
C GLY A 47 1.37 6.36 -10.80
N ARG A 48 1.84 6.85 -9.64
CA ARG A 48 1.76 8.25 -9.21
C ARG A 48 3.11 8.96 -9.17
N MET A 49 4.20 8.19 -9.17
CA MET A 49 5.57 8.67 -9.06
C MET A 49 6.38 8.24 -10.27
N THR A 50 7.37 9.03 -10.63
CA THR A 50 8.43 8.55 -11.53
C THR A 50 9.22 7.42 -10.86
N ILE A 51 9.96 6.65 -11.65
CA ILE A 51 10.79 5.55 -11.14
C ILE A 51 11.72 6.04 -10.03
N GLY A 52 12.43 7.15 -10.24
CA GLY A 52 13.37 7.70 -9.25
C GLY A 52 12.69 8.20 -7.96
N GLU A 53 11.48 8.76 -8.06
CA GLU A 53 10.70 9.16 -6.89
C GLU A 53 10.20 7.94 -6.11
N ALA A 54 9.77 6.89 -6.80
CA ALA A 54 9.33 5.64 -6.16
C ALA A 54 10.51 4.90 -5.50
N GLU A 55 11.69 4.89 -6.13
CA GLU A 55 12.92 4.34 -5.55
C GLU A 55 13.29 5.09 -4.26
N ALA A 56 13.39 6.42 -4.30
CA ALA A 56 13.67 7.24 -3.13
C ALA A 56 12.60 7.11 -2.04
N PHE A 57 11.35 6.86 -2.42
CA PHE A 57 10.27 6.59 -1.49
C PHE A 57 10.47 5.24 -0.78
N PHE A 58 10.75 4.16 -1.51
CA PHE A 58 10.92 2.82 -0.93
C PHE A 58 12.26 2.62 -0.20
N GLU A 59 13.29 3.45 -0.45
CA GLU A 59 14.51 3.48 0.39
C GLU A 59 14.19 3.74 1.87
N GLN A 60 13.07 4.41 2.17
CA GLN A 60 12.63 4.62 3.56
C GLN A 60 12.17 3.33 4.23
N ALA A 61 11.74 2.32 3.47
CA ALA A 61 11.32 1.03 3.99
C ALA A 61 12.51 0.11 4.34
N SER A 62 13.70 0.41 3.82
CA SER A 62 14.95 -0.32 4.10
C SER A 62 15.72 0.14 5.34
N LEU A 63 15.26 1.20 6.02
CA LEU A 63 15.76 1.69 7.32
C LEU A 63 14.95 1.11 8.49
#